data_AF-A0A6H2FL23-F1
#
_entry.id   AF-A0A6H2FL23-F1
#
_cell.length_a   1.000
_cell.length_b   1.000
_cell.length_c   1.000
_cell.angle_alpha   90.00
_cell.angle_beta   90.00
_cell.angle_gamma   90.00
#
_symmetry.space_group_name_H-M   'P 1'
#
loop_
_entity.id
_entity.type
_entity.pdbx_description
1 polymer ?
#
loop_
_entity_poly.entity_id
_entity_poly.type
_entity_poly.pdbx_seq_one_letter_code
_entity_poly.pdbx_strand_id
1 'polypeptide(L)'
;MQVIANPSTLFTKVNKFINLSIKVFDKHGNGVKVSEVKITNILAMDRQGYIRKDSGKLHFEDITNQKSYNGDNFISYTNKNGELKVKISDPHGIGVRTFLKISADDYVSKKIAVVFTVPTSPDNLYARMYGHMTDSLYVNGLKFNRPALFSERTGDQVHHYLNEDWSKFTWYNGEEYCKTINGRLPDKDELLNFYYAHPGDDLLSNYGWPIVDKFSYVWTSTPIINMYFRDPLHFYIDFLSEKIDKGIISNIFTVFCIQRRNK
;
A
#
# COMPACT_ATOMS: atom_id res chain seq x y z
N MET A 1 0.37 38.12 11.18
CA MET A 1 -0.63 37.13 10.73
C MET A 1 -0.08 35.75 10.98
N GLN A 2 -0.94 34.73 11.08
CA GLN A 2 -0.54 33.34 11.24
C GLN A 2 -1.46 32.42 10.44
N VAL A 3 -0.90 31.39 9.81
CA VAL A 3 -1.65 30.30 9.17
C VAL A 3 -1.55 29.04 10.04
N ILE A 4 -2.69 28.47 10.42
CA ILE A 4 -2.76 27.21 11.16
C ILE A 4 -3.41 26.15 10.28
N ALA A 5 -2.71 25.02 10.14
CA ALA A 5 -3.16 23.79 9.52
C ALA A 5 -2.54 22.63 10.31
N ASN A 6 -3.37 21.91 11.09
CA ASN A 6 -2.95 20.82 11.97
C ASN A 6 -3.82 19.57 11.70
N PRO A 7 -3.26 18.35 11.82
CA PRO A 7 -1.85 18.05 12.13
C PRO A 7 -0.89 18.33 10.97
N SER A 8 0.43 18.25 11.22
CA SER A 8 1.47 18.54 10.22
C SER A 8 1.56 17.47 9.11
N THR A 9 1.05 16.26 9.37
CA THR A 9 0.88 15.21 8.36
C THR A 9 -0.50 14.59 8.53
N LEU A 10 -1.24 14.45 7.43
CA LEU A 10 -2.55 13.82 7.40
C LEU A 10 -2.49 12.55 6.54
N PHE A 11 -3.20 11.50 6.98
CA PHE A 11 -3.24 10.20 6.32
C PHE A 11 -4.68 9.85 5.95
N THR A 12 -4.87 9.27 4.77
CA THR A 12 -6.10 8.57 4.39
C THR A 12 -5.81 7.54 3.31
N LYS A 13 -6.82 6.78 2.86
CA LYS A 13 -6.68 5.83 1.74
C LYS A 13 -6.89 6.54 0.40
N VAL A 14 -6.28 6.04 -0.66
CA VAL A 14 -6.72 6.38 -2.03
C VAL A 14 -8.23 6.14 -2.16
N ASN A 15 -8.93 6.94 -2.95
CA ASN A 15 -10.40 7.00 -3.05
C ASN A 15 -11.14 7.56 -1.80
N LYS A 16 -10.41 8.04 -0.79
CA LYS A 16 -10.96 8.88 0.29
C LYS A 16 -10.41 10.30 0.18
N PHE A 17 -10.90 11.18 1.04
CA PHE A 17 -10.47 12.56 1.11
C PHE A 17 -9.92 12.91 2.48
N ILE A 18 -9.01 13.88 2.49
CA ILE A 18 -8.51 14.56 3.69
C ILE A 18 -9.29 15.86 3.81
N ASN A 19 -9.89 16.11 4.98
CA ASN A 19 -10.50 17.38 5.31
C ASN A 19 -9.42 18.31 5.92
N LEU A 20 -9.02 19.32 5.17
CA LEU A 20 -8.08 20.34 5.61
C LEU A 20 -8.84 21.60 6.02
N SER A 21 -8.66 22.03 7.28
CA SER A 21 -9.13 23.34 7.76
C SER A 21 -7.93 24.27 7.89
N ILE A 22 -7.97 25.36 7.13
CA ILE A 22 -6.99 26.44 7.15
C ILE A 22 -7.61 27.59 7.92
N LYS A 23 -6.90 28.09 8.93
CA LYS A 23 -7.30 29.29 9.68
C LYS A 23 -6.22 30.35 9.59
N VAL A 24 -6.63 31.57 9.27
CA VAL A 24 -5.77 32.76 9.18
C VAL A 24 -6.15 33.75 10.26
N PHE A 25 -5.17 34.16 11.06
CA PHE A 25 -5.34 35.09 12.17
C PHE A 25 -4.51 36.36 12.00
N ASP A 26 -4.99 37.49 12.50
CA ASP A 26 -4.18 38.71 12.68
C ASP A 26 -3.16 38.55 13.82
N LYS A 27 -2.44 39.63 14.15
CA LYS A 27 -1.48 39.65 15.27
C LYS A 27 -2.13 39.61 16.66
N HIS A 28 -3.45 39.80 16.73
CA HIS A 28 -4.24 39.82 17.96
C HIS A 28 -5.01 38.50 18.18
N GLY A 29 -4.91 37.54 17.25
CA GLY A 29 -5.58 36.25 17.33
C GLY A 29 -7.02 36.25 16.78
N ASN A 30 -7.45 37.32 16.10
CA ASN A 30 -8.76 37.36 15.45
C ASN A 30 -8.67 36.73 14.06
N GLY A 31 -9.70 35.98 13.67
CA GLY A 31 -9.80 35.41 12.33
C GLY A 31 -9.94 36.50 11.27
N VAL A 32 -9.19 36.39 10.17
CA VAL A 32 -9.15 37.41 9.11
C VAL A 32 -9.52 36.83 7.75
N LYS A 33 -10.44 37.50 7.07
CA LYS A 33 -10.69 37.29 5.64
C LYS A 33 -9.47 37.74 4.83
N VAL A 34 -8.82 36.80 4.15
CA VAL A 34 -7.73 37.07 3.19
C VAL A 34 -8.23 36.88 1.76
N SER A 35 -7.68 37.66 0.83
CA SER A 35 -8.04 37.61 -0.59
C SER A 35 -7.48 36.39 -1.30
N GLU A 36 -6.35 35.87 -0.81
CA GLU A 36 -5.68 34.74 -1.41
C GLU A 36 -5.15 33.75 -0.37
N VAL A 37 -5.49 32.48 -0.56
CA VAL A 37 -4.84 31.31 0.03
C VAL A 37 -4.42 30.41 -1.12
N LYS A 38 -3.12 30.16 -1.22
CA LYS A 38 -2.54 29.28 -2.23
C LYS A 38 -2.04 28.00 -1.58
N ILE A 39 -2.41 26.86 -2.16
CA ILE A 39 -1.83 25.55 -1.82
C ILE A 39 -1.01 25.09 -3.01
N THR A 40 0.28 24.92 -2.78
CA THR A 40 1.25 24.50 -3.80
C THR A 40 1.81 23.13 -3.44
N ASN A 41 1.82 22.21 -4.39
CA ASN A 41 2.57 20.96 -4.29
C ASN A 41 4.08 21.26 -4.38
N ILE A 42 4.83 20.90 -3.34
CA ILE A 42 6.29 21.09 -3.31
C ILE A 42 6.97 19.91 -3.97
N LEU A 43 6.67 18.71 -3.47
CA LEU A 43 7.23 17.44 -3.94
C LEU A 43 6.43 16.28 -3.35
N ALA A 44 6.51 15.12 -4.00
CA ALA A 44 6.02 13.85 -3.48
C ALA A 44 7.20 12.88 -3.29
N MET A 45 7.20 12.15 -2.18
CA MET A 45 8.19 11.11 -1.88
C MET A 45 7.50 9.78 -1.59
N ASP A 46 8.14 8.68 -1.99
CA ASP A 46 7.76 7.36 -1.51
C ASP A 46 8.17 7.16 -0.04
N ARG A 47 7.89 5.98 0.52
CA ARG A 47 8.15 5.69 1.95
C ARG A 47 9.65 5.66 2.27
N GLN A 48 10.47 5.37 1.27
CA GLN A 48 11.93 5.28 1.39
C GLN A 48 12.63 6.62 1.14
N GLY A 49 11.87 7.69 0.87
CA GLY A 49 12.39 9.04 0.70
C GLY A 49 12.81 9.39 -0.73
N TYR A 50 12.53 8.53 -1.72
CA TYR A 50 12.78 8.85 -3.11
C TYR A 50 11.67 9.76 -3.66
N ILE A 51 12.08 10.80 -4.38
CA ILE A 51 11.14 11.70 -5.05
C ILE A 51 10.40 10.95 -6.16
N ARG A 52 9.06 11.05 -6.17
CA ARG A 52 8.17 10.43 -7.16
C ARG A 52 7.51 11.50 -8.01
N LYS A 53 7.68 11.38 -9.33
CA LYS A 53 7.10 12.28 -10.35
C LYS A 53 5.98 11.63 -11.15
N ASP A 54 5.76 10.35 -10.90
CA ASP A 54 4.83 9.45 -11.58
C ASP A 54 3.56 9.18 -10.75
N SER A 55 3.41 9.79 -9.57
CA SER A 55 2.15 9.77 -8.82
C SER A 55 1.10 10.64 -9.49
N GLY A 56 -0.18 10.29 -9.27
CA GLY A 56 -1.32 11.13 -9.61
C GLY A 56 -1.24 12.54 -9.05
N LYS A 57 -1.99 13.45 -9.66
CA LYS A 57 -2.12 14.83 -9.19
C LYS A 57 -3.21 14.90 -8.13
N LEU A 58 -2.95 15.69 -7.09
CA LEU A 58 -3.97 15.99 -6.09
C LEU A 58 -5.14 16.76 -6.70
N HIS A 59 -6.33 16.42 -6.24
CA HIS A 59 -7.57 17.14 -6.51
C HIS A 59 -8.00 17.88 -5.24
N PHE A 60 -8.49 19.10 -5.42
CA PHE A 60 -8.89 19.99 -4.33
C PHE A 60 -10.34 20.45 -4.52
N GLU A 61 -11.18 20.27 -3.51
CA GLU A 61 -12.55 20.79 -3.46
C GLU A 61 -12.62 21.83 -2.33
N ASP A 62 -12.81 23.09 -2.69
CA ASP A 62 -13.08 24.18 -1.76
C ASP A 62 -14.54 24.14 -1.30
N ILE A 63 -14.72 23.73 -0.06
CA ILE A 63 -16.03 23.61 0.59
C ILE A 63 -16.55 24.97 1.04
N THR A 64 -15.66 25.89 1.41
CA THR A 64 -16.05 27.22 1.90
C THR A 64 -16.67 28.04 0.79
N ASN A 65 -16.07 28.01 -0.41
CA ASN A 65 -16.50 28.84 -1.54
C ASN A 65 -17.13 28.05 -2.69
N GLN A 66 -17.35 26.74 -2.51
CA GLN A 66 -18.03 25.85 -3.46
C GLN A 66 -17.35 25.83 -4.85
N LYS A 67 -16.04 25.55 -4.87
CA LYS A 67 -15.23 25.48 -6.10
C LYS A 67 -14.39 24.22 -6.14
N SER A 68 -14.09 23.71 -7.34
CA SER A 68 -13.24 22.53 -7.54
C SER A 68 -12.03 22.86 -8.41
N TYR A 69 -10.88 22.30 -8.06
CA TYR A 69 -9.58 22.55 -8.70
C TYR A 69 -8.84 21.23 -8.90
N ASN A 70 -8.23 21.07 -10.08
CA ASN A 70 -7.39 19.91 -10.41
C ASN A 70 -5.95 20.37 -10.67
N GLY A 71 -4.97 19.66 -10.10
CA GLY A 71 -3.55 19.89 -10.37
C GLY A 71 -2.81 20.68 -9.28
N ASP A 72 -1.66 21.24 -9.64
CA ASP A 72 -0.65 21.71 -8.67
C ASP A 72 -0.91 23.12 -8.09
N ASN A 73 -1.95 23.81 -8.58
CA ASN A 73 -2.26 25.18 -8.21
C ASN A 73 -3.70 25.29 -7.70
N PHE A 74 -3.87 25.30 -6.38
CA PHE A 74 -5.12 25.67 -5.73
C PHE A 74 -5.00 27.11 -5.22
N ILE A 75 -5.96 27.96 -5.58
CA ILE A 75 -6.05 29.35 -5.12
C ILE A 75 -7.48 29.65 -4.72
N SER A 76 -7.69 30.07 -3.48
CA SER A 76 -8.98 30.49 -2.96
C SER A 76 -8.85 31.60 -1.90
N TYR A 77 -9.87 31.83 -1.07
CA TYR A 77 -9.91 32.87 -0.05
C TYR A 77 -10.61 32.38 1.22
N THR A 78 -10.30 32.96 2.38
CA THR A 78 -10.98 32.60 3.63
C THR A 78 -12.33 33.30 3.76
N ASN A 79 -13.21 32.76 4.60
CA ASN A 79 -14.45 33.43 4.98
C ASN A 79 -14.21 34.58 5.97
N LYS A 80 -15.28 35.24 6.42
CA LYS A 80 -15.22 36.36 7.38
C LYS A 80 -14.57 36.02 8.73
N ASN A 81 -14.53 34.74 9.10
CA ASN A 81 -13.91 34.25 10.33
C ASN A 81 -12.46 33.78 10.11
N GLY A 82 -11.90 34.02 8.92
CA GLY A 82 -10.57 33.57 8.53
C GLY A 82 -10.44 32.06 8.32
N GLU A 83 -11.55 31.36 8.03
CA GLU A 83 -11.55 29.91 7.80
C GLU A 83 -11.70 29.56 6.32
N LEU A 84 -10.93 28.59 5.85
CA LEU A 84 -11.05 27.92 4.55
C LEU A 84 -11.03 26.41 4.76
N LYS A 85 -12.05 25.71 4.26
CA LYS A 85 -12.18 24.25 4.33
C LYS A 85 -11.99 23.66 2.94
N VAL A 86 -11.07 22.71 2.84
CA VAL A 86 -10.70 22.08 1.58
C VAL A 86 -10.74 20.56 1.76
N LYS A 87 -11.37 19.83 0.84
CA LYS A 87 -11.14 18.39 0.70
C LYS A 87 -10.03 18.16 -0.31
N ILE A 88 -9.12 17.26 0.04
CA ILE A 88 -8.01 16.85 -0.80
C ILE A 88 -8.19 15.37 -1.11
N SER A 89 -8.06 14.96 -2.36
CA SER A 89 -8.05 13.55 -2.77
C SER A 89 -6.94 13.28 -3.78
N ASP A 90 -6.47 12.03 -3.83
CA ASP A 90 -5.52 11.56 -4.84
C ASP A 90 -6.05 10.26 -5.49
N PRO A 91 -7.00 10.36 -6.44
CA PRO A 91 -7.66 9.18 -7.03
C PRO A 91 -6.71 8.31 -7.86
N HIS A 92 -5.59 8.89 -8.34
CA HIS A 92 -4.57 8.19 -9.10
C HIS A 92 -3.23 8.12 -8.34
N GLY A 93 -3.29 8.27 -7.01
CA GLY A 93 -2.13 8.20 -6.15
C GLY A 93 -1.53 6.80 -6.09
N ILE A 94 -0.20 6.73 -6.03
CA ILE A 94 0.53 5.46 -5.99
C ILE A 94 1.11 5.15 -4.59
N GLY A 95 0.66 5.85 -3.55
CA GLY A 95 1.14 5.65 -2.18
C GLY A 95 2.33 6.52 -1.83
N VAL A 96 2.18 7.85 -1.98
CA VAL A 96 3.24 8.83 -1.70
C VAL A 96 2.88 9.78 -0.58
N ARG A 97 3.90 10.39 0.02
CA ARG A 97 3.80 11.53 0.91
C ARG A 97 4.04 12.81 0.11
N THR A 98 2.99 13.59 -0.07
CA THR A 98 3.02 14.86 -0.82
C THR A 98 3.14 16.02 0.15
N PHE A 99 4.20 16.81 0.02
CA PHE A 99 4.44 18.00 0.82
C PHE A 99 3.78 19.22 0.19
N LEU A 100 2.98 19.93 0.99
CA LEU A 100 2.23 21.09 0.54
C LEU A 100 2.72 22.35 1.27
N LYS A 101 2.84 23.45 0.52
CA LYS A 101 3.00 24.79 1.07
C LYS A 101 1.67 25.51 0.96
N ILE A 102 1.17 26.00 2.10
CA ILE A 102 -0.01 26.86 2.20
C ILE A 102 0.50 28.28 2.43
N SER A 103 0.21 29.23 1.55
CA SER A 103 0.46 30.66 1.76
C SER A 103 -0.85 31.44 1.83
N ALA A 104 -0.87 32.52 2.61
CA ALA A 104 -1.98 33.48 2.66
C ALA A 104 -1.45 34.88 2.35
N ASP A 105 -2.00 35.49 1.30
CA ASP A 105 -1.58 36.77 0.68
C ASP A 105 -0.03 36.91 0.57
N ASP A 106 0.68 35.79 0.38
CA ASP A 106 2.15 35.66 0.34
C ASP A 106 2.96 36.18 1.56
N TYR A 107 2.31 36.69 2.61
CA TYR A 107 2.99 37.18 3.81
C TYR A 107 3.38 36.09 4.80
N VAL A 108 2.62 34.99 4.82
CA VAL A 108 2.77 33.91 5.80
C VAL A 108 2.58 32.56 5.14
N SER A 109 3.34 31.55 5.55
CA SER A 109 3.19 30.20 5.02
C SER A 109 3.35 29.09 6.06
N LYS A 110 2.70 27.96 5.80
CA LYS A 110 2.78 26.74 6.58
C LYS A 110 3.05 25.56 5.64
N LYS A 111 3.94 24.66 6.05
CA LYS A 111 4.16 23.38 5.38
C LYS A 111 3.40 22.28 6.11
N ILE A 112 2.72 21.45 5.34
CA ILE A 112 2.08 20.21 5.79
C ILE A 112 2.46 19.08 4.84
N ALA A 113 2.12 17.84 5.20
CA ALA A 113 2.17 16.71 4.29
C ALA A 113 0.83 15.98 4.27
N VAL A 114 0.50 15.40 3.14
CA VAL A 114 -0.65 14.51 2.97
C VAL A 114 -0.18 13.17 2.43
N VAL A 115 -0.76 12.09 2.91
CA VAL A 115 -0.46 10.72 2.50
C VAL A 115 -1.76 10.02 2.12
N PHE A 116 -1.82 9.52 0.89
CA PHE A 116 -2.88 8.66 0.41
C PHE A 116 -2.32 7.25 0.24
N THR A 117 -2.62 6.36 1.19
CA THR A 117 -2.09 4.99 1.20
C THR A 117 -2.77 4.14 0.12
N VAL A 118 -2.04 3.25 -0.54
CA VAL A 118 -2.57 2.31 -1.56
C VAL A 118 -2.80 0.89 -1.01
N PRO A 119 -3.79 0.14 -1.53
CA PRO A 119 -4.06 -1.22 -1.05
C PRO A 119 -3.00 -2.23 -1.50
N THR A 120 -2.19 -1.92 -2.51
CA THR A 120 -1.22 -2.81 -3.15
C THR A 120 0.19 -2.72 -2.55
N SER A 121 0.33 -2.00 -1.44
CA SER A 121 1.57 -1.93 -0.66
C SER A 121 1.27 -2.20 0.81
N PRO A 122 2.12 -2.91 1.54
CA PRO A 122 1.90 -3.16 2.97
C PRO A 122 2.19 -1.94 3.83
N ASP A 123 1.57 -1.87 5.00
CA ASP A 123 1.81 -0.79 5.95
C ASP A 123 2.97 -1.11 6.90
N ASN A 124 4.19 -1.18 6.37
CA ASN A 124 5.39 -1.32 7.19
C ASN A 124 6.59 -0.55 6.63
N LEU A 125 7.66 -0.47 7.42
CA LEU A 125 8.87 0.31 7.09
C LEU A 125 9.67 -0.27 5.91
N TYR A 126 9.46 -1.53 5.56
CA TYR A 126 10.14 -2.22 4.46
C TYR A 126 9.47 -1.98 3.10
N ALA A 127 8.20 -1.56 3.10
CA ALA A 127 7.45 -1.21 1.90
C ALA A 127 8.04 0.03 1.22
N ARG A 128 8.07 0.02 -0.11
CA ARG A 128 8.55 1.15 -0.89
C ARG A 128 7.51 2.28 -0.91
N MET A 129 6.23 1.97 -1.03
CA MET A 129 5.13 2.95 -1.00
C MET A 129 4.45 3.02 0.37
N TYR A 130 3.71 4.09 0.60
CA TYR A 130 2.75 4.18 1.71
C TYR A 130 1.53 3.32 1.40
N GLY A 131 1.35 2.28 2.20
CA GLY A 131 0.42 1.19 1.94
C GLY A 131 -0.65 1.00 3.01
N HIS A 132 -1.65 0.19 2.70
CA HIS A 132 -2.61 -0.38 3.65
C HIS A 132 -3.08 -1.79 3.24
N MET A 133 -2.23 -2.53 2.53
CA MET A 133 -2.46 -3.93 2.18
C MET A 133 -2.78 -4.74 3.43
N THR A 134 -3.72 -5.67 3.30
CA THR A 134 -4.05 -6.58 4.39
C THR A 134 -2.89 -7.57 4.58
N ASP A 135 -2.27 -7.62 5.76
CA ASP A 135 -1.12 -8.51 5.98
C ASP A 135 -1.49 -10.00 6.03
N SER A 136 -2.73 -10.32 6.41
CA SER A 136 -3.16 -11.71 6.57
C SER A 136 -4.65 -11.93 6.36
N LEU A 137 -5.00 -13.09 5.84
CA LEU A 137 -6.37 -13.55 5.61
C LEU A 137 -6.64 -14.84 6.39
N TYR A 138 -7.90 -15.06 6.74
CA TYR A 138 -8.32 -16.25 7.50
C TYR A 138 -9.25 -17.11 6.66
N VAL A 139 -8.88 -18.38 6.49
CA VAL A 139 -9.72 -19.40 5.84
C VAL A 139 -9.69 -20.64 6.71
N ASN A 140 -10.86 -21.19 7.06
CA ASN A 140 -11.01 -22.39 7.91
C ASN A 140 -10.22 -22.32 9.24
N GLY A 141 -10.12 -21.12 9.82
CA GLY A 141 -9.42 -20.90 11.09
C GLY A 141 -7.89 -20.99 10.99
N LEU A 142 -7.34 -20.90 9.76
CA LEU A 142 -5.91 -20.81 9.46
C LEU A 142 -5.60 -19.37 8.99
N LYS A 143 -4.55 -18.77 9.54
CA LYS A 143 -4.11 -17.42 9.20
C LYS A 143 -3.03 -17.48 8.12
N PHE A 144 -3.37 -17.12 6.89
CA PHE A 144 -2.45 -16.99 5.78
C PHE A 144 -1.84 -15.60 5.77
N ASN A 145 -0.53 -15.50 5.67
CA ASN A 145 0.16 -14.23 5.49
C ASN A 145 0.39 -13.94 4.01
N ARG A 146 0.36 -12.65 3.64
CA ARG A 146 0.72 -12.19 2.30
C ARG A 146 2.15 -12.63 1.93
N PRO A 147 2.50 -12.59 0.64
CA PRO A 147 3.89 -12.75 0.22
C PRO A 147 4.81 -11.74 0.91
N ALA A 148 6.05 -12.15 1.15
CA ALA A 148 7.07 -11.26 1.71
C ALA A 148 7.57 -10.26 0.67
N LEU A 149 7.83 -9.03 1.11
CA LEU A 149 8.72 -8.14 0.38
C LEU A 149 10.16 -8.67 0.46
N PHE A 150 10.96 -8.35 -0.53
CA PHE A 150 12.38 -8.70 -0.58
C PHE A 150 13.20 -8.04 0.52
N SER A 151 12.80 -6.82 0.92
CA SER A 151 13.34 -6.09 2.06
C SER A 151 12.96 -6.69 3.42
N GLU A 152 11.87 -7.45 3.50
CA GLU A 152 11.47 -8.19 4.71
C GLU A 152 12.23 -9.52 4.82
N ARG A 153 12.35 -10.23 3.69
CA ARG A 153 13.09 -11.49 3.59
C ARG A 153 13.65 -11.63 2.19
N THR A 154 14.97 -11.62 2.06
CA THR A 154 15.65 -11.97 0.81
C THR A 154 15.22 -13.35 0.33
N GLY A 155 14.62 -13.40 -0.87
CA GLY A 155 14.27 -14.63 -1.57
C GLY A 155 15.31 -15.03 -2.62
N ASP A 156 15.02 -16.09 -3.36
CA ASP A 156 15.85 -16.59 -4.46
C ASP A 156 15.69 -15.76 -5.75
N GLN A 157 14.57 -15.04 -5.87
CA GLN A 157 14.31 -14.12 -6.97
C GLN A 157 13.44 -12.96 -6.50
N VAL A 158 13.70 -11.77 -7.06
CA VAL A 158 12.85 -10.58 -6.91
C VAL A 158 11.78 -10.58 -8.00
N HIS A 159 10.54 -10.30 -7.61
CA HIS A 159 9.46 -9.96 -8.53
C HIS A 159 9.03 -8.52 -8.31
N HIS A 160 9.23 -7.67 -9.32
CA HIS A 160 8.83 -6.27 -9.28
C HIS A 160 7.37 -6.14 -9.71
N TYR A 161 6.51 -5.68 -8.80
CA TYR A 161 5.10 -5.47 -9.11
C TYR A 161 4.48 -4.35 -8.28
N LEU A 162 3.73 -3.45 -8.94
CA LEU A 162 3.03 -2.31 -8.34
C LEU A 162 3.90 -1.48 -7.37
N ASN A 163 5.13 -1.19 -7.80
CA ASN A 163 6.15 -0.44 -7.07
C ASN A 163 6.74 -1.14 -5.83
N GLU A 164 6.45 -2.42 -5.63
CA GLU A 164 7.04 -3.21 -4.57
C GLU A 164 7.92 -4.34 -5.15
N ASP A 165 8.90 -4.75 -4.34
CA ASP A 165 9.82 -5.83 -4.67
C ASP A 165 9.46 -7.05 -3.81
N TRP A 166 8.89 -8.08 -4.42
CA TRP A 166 8.39 -9.26 -3.73
C TRP A 166 9.36 -10.43 -3.83
N SER A 167 9.46 -11.21 -2.76
CA SER A 167 10.31 -12.39 -2.74
C SER A 167 9.62 -13.61 -3.31
N LYS A 168 10.34 -14.32 -4.17
CA LYS A 168 10.05 -15.69 -4.56
C LYS A 168 11.11 -16.64 -4.02
N PHE A 169 10.73 -17.89 -3.81
CA PHE A 169 11.56 -18.87 -3.13
C PHE A 169 11.58 -20.21 -3.86
N THR A 170 12.74 -20.87 -3.81
CA THR A 170 12.85 -22.32 -3.86
C THR A 170 12.07 -22.95 -2.72
N TRP A 171 11.75 -24.23 -2.84
CA TRP A 171 10.88 -24.87 -1.85
C TRP A 171 11.48 -24.83 -0.43
N TYR A 172 12.77 -25.19 -0.29
CA TYR A 172 13.45 -25.19 1.01
C TYR A 172 13.55 -23.79 1.62
N ASN A 173 13.92 -22.78 0.82
CA ASN A 173 14.04 -21.41 1.33
C ASN A 173 12.67 -20.82 1.70
N GLY A 174 11.60 -21.22 1.00
CA GLY A 174 10.23 -20.87 1.34
C GLY A 174 9.77 -21.51 2.64
N GLU A 175 10.08 -22.78 2.84
CA GLU A 175 9.81 -23.51 4.08
C GLU A 175 10.57 -22.90 5.27
N GLU A 176 11.85 -22.56 5.08
CA GLU A 176 12.67 -21.86 6.07
C GLU A 176 12.09 -20.48 6.40
N TYR A 177 11.72 -19.68 5.40
CA TYR A 177 11.08 -18.39 5.61
C TYR A 177 9.81 -18.53 6.45
N CYS A 178 8.92 -19.46 6.12
CA CYS A 178 7.71 -19.63 6.94
C CYS A 178 8.04 -20.00 8.38
N LYS A 179 9.11 -20.76 8.65
CA LYS A 179 9.56 -21.05 10.03
C LYS A 179 10.03 -19.81 10.77
N THR A 180 10.72 -18.86 10.11
CA THR A 180 11.22 -17.64 10.78
C THR A 180 10.10 -16.75 11.31
N ILE A 181 8.92 -16.80 10.70
CA ILE A 181 7.71 -16.09 11.16
C ILE A 181 6.78 -16.98 11.99
N ASN A 182 7.29 -18.05 12.61
CA ASN A 182 6.53 -19.02 13.41
C ASN A 182 5.34 -19.65 12.64
N GLY A 183 5.57 -19.94 11.36
CA GLY A 183 4.61 -20.51 10.45
C GLY A 183 5.08 -21.81 9.80
N ARG A 184 4.40 -22.18 8.73
CA ARG A 184 4.77 -23.26 7.80
C ARG A 184 4.14 -23.00 6.43
N LEU A 185 4.63 -23.70 5.42
CA LEU A 185 3.90 -23.83 4.17
C LEU A 185 2.55 -24.54 4.43
N PRO A 186 1.47 -24.11 3.76
CA PRO A 186 0.22 -24.85 3.75
C PRO A 186 0.41 -26.22 3.11
N ASP A 187 -0.35 -27.23 3.51
CA ASP A 187 -0.49 -28.41 2.66
C ASP A 187 -1.36 -28.10 1.43
N LYS A 188 -1.45 -29.04 0.50
CA LYS A 188 -2.17 -28.87 -0.76
C LYS A 188 -3.66 -28.58 -0.53
N ASP A 189 -4.31 -29.25 0.41
CA ASP A 189 -5.75 -29.11 0.62
C ASP A 189 -6.06 -27.80 1.37
N GLU A 190 -5.18 -27.37 2.28
CA GLU A 190 -5.25 -26.05 2.91
C GLU A 190 -5.09 -24.92 1.90
N LEU A 191 -4.12 -25.02 0.98
CA LEU A 191 -3.91 -24.02 -0.06
C LEU A 191 -5.04 -24.00 -1.10
N LEU A 192 -5.61 -25.16 -1.45
CA LEU A 192 -6.80 -25.26 -2.30
C LEU A 192 -8.00 -24.58 -1.66
N ASN A 193 -8.26 -24.82 -0.37
CA ASN A 193 -9.33 -24.14 0.35
C ASN A 193 -9.12 -22.61 0.37
N PHE A 194 -7.87 -22.16 0.51
CA PHE A 194 -7.53 -20.75 0.43
C PHE A 194 -7.80 -20.17 -0.97
N TYR A 195 -7.43 -20.89 -2.03
CA TYR A 195 -7.77 -20.54 -3.41
C TYR A 195 -9.29 -20.45 -3.63
N TYR A 196 -10.07 -21.43 -3.20
CA TYR A 196 -11.53 -21.40 -3.40
C TYR A 196 -12.24 -20.29 -2.62
N ALA A 197 -11.67 -19.85 -1.50
CA ALA A 197 -12.16 -18.67 -0.79
C ALA A 197 -11.79 -17.35 -1.51
N HIS A 198 -10.75 -17.36 -2.34
CA HIS A 198 -10.21 -16.18 -3.04
C HIS A 198 -9.80 -16.52 -4.50
N PRO A 199 -10.74 -16.93 -5.37
CA PRO A 199 -10.41 -17.43 -6.69
C PRO A 199 -10.06 -16.29 -7.66
N GLY A 200 -9.31 -16.62 -8.72
CA GLY A 200 -8.98 -15.67 -9.79
C GLY A 200 -8.14 -14.50 -9.29
N ASP A 201 -8.60 -13.27 -9.54
CA ASP A 201 -7.89 -12.03 -9.19
C ASP A 201 -8.31 -11.44 -7.82
N ASP A 202 -9.14 -12.14 -7.04
CA ASP A 202 -9.71 -11.66 -5.78
C ASP A 202 -8.63 -11.16 -4.79
N LEU A 203 -7.55 -11.92 -4.64
CA LEU A 203 -6.42 -11.57 -3.78
C LEU A 203 -5.79 -10.22 -4.16
N LEU A 204 -5.67 -9.91 -5.45
CA LEU A 204 -5.14 -8.63 -5.91
C LEU A 204 -6.19 -7.52 -5.77
N SER A 205 -7.39 -7.75 -6.30
CA SER A 205 -8.42 -6.73 -6.43
C SER A 205 -8.99 -6.29 -5.08
N ASN A 206 -9.16 -7.20 -4.12
CA ASN A 206 -9.76 -6.90 -2.82
C ASN A 206 -8.75 -6.78 -1.68
N TYR A 207 -7.59 -7.43 -1.79
CA TYR A 207 -6.62 -7.49 -0.69
C TYR A 207 -5.24 -6.94 -1.05
N GLY A 208 -4.99 -6.64 -2.34
CA GLY A 208 -3.74 -6.06 -2.83
C GLY A 208 -2.58 -7.06 -2.98
N TRP A 209 -2.79 -8.36 -2.74
CA TRP A 209 -1.73 -9.36 -2.81
C TRP A 209 -1.34 -9.59 -4.29
N PRO A 210 -0.04 -9.64 -4.62
CA PRO A 210 0.47 -9.54 -6.00
C PRO A 210 0.36 -10.84 -6.81
N ILE A 211 -0.81 -11.46 -6.87
CA ILE A 211 -1.03 -12.70 -7.62
C ILE A 211 -1.26 -12.38 -9.10
N VAL A 212 -0.17 -12.39 -9.86
CA VAL A 212 -0.12 -12.10 -11.29
C VAL A 212 0.92 -12.98 -11.99
N ASP A 213 0.71 -13.27 -13.28
CA ASP A 213 1.65 -13.99 -14.13
C ASP A 213 2.31 -15.20 -13.43
N LYS A 214 3.64 -15.30 -13.44
CA LYS A 214 4.41 -16.35 -12.76
C LYS A 214 4.58 -16.15 -11.25
N PHE A 215 4.00 -15.10 -10.68
CA PHE A 215 3.88 -14.91 -9.24
C PHE A 215 2.63 -15.59 -8.67
N SER A 216 1.75 -16.11 -9.54
CA SER A 216 0.58 -16.90 -9.15
C SER A 216 0.87 -18.34 -8.75
N TYR A 217 2.07 -18.86 -9.03
CA TYR A 217 2.47 -20.21 -8.65
C TYR A 217 2.86 -20.20 -7.17
N VAL A 218 2.12 -20.92 -6.33
CA VAL A 218 2.30 -20.93 -4.87
C VAL A 218 2.65 -22.32 -4.38
N TRP A 219 3.76 -22.42 -3.64
CA TRP A 219 4.22 -23.69 -3.07
C TRP A 219 3.27 -24.28 -2.03
N THR A 220 3.17 -25.61 -2.03
CA THR A 220 2.62 -26.39 -0.92
C THR A 220 3.71 -27.18 -0.20
N SER A 221 3.43 -27.61 1.02
CA SER A 221 4.27 -28.56 1.77
C SER A 221 4.09 -30.01 1.33
N THR A 222 3.04 -30.33 0.56
CA THR A 222 2.70 -31.71 0.21
C THR A 222 3.71 -32.29 -0.80
N PRO A 223 4.47 -33.33 -0.42
CA PRO A 223 5.42 -33.97 -1.31
C PRO A 223 4.68 -34.87 -2.31
N ILE A 224 5.33 -35.12 -3.45
CA ILE A 224 4.94 -36.15 -4.39
C ILE A 224 5.86 -37.34 -4.19
N ILE A 225 5.30 -38.44 -3.71
CA ILE A 225 6.04 -39.69 -3.59
C ILE A 225 6.15 -40.29 -4.99
N ASN A 226 7.33 -40.19 -5.58
CA ASN A 226 7.63 -40.88 -6.84
C ASN A 226 9.04 -41.46 -6.77
N MET A 227 9.14 -42.79 -6.85
CA MET A 227 10.39 -43.55 -6.72
C MET A 227 11.38 -43.34 -7.88
N TYR A 228 11.00 -42.61 -8.95
CA TYR A 228 11.82 -42.43 -10.15
C TYR A 228 12.55 -41.08 -10.24
N PHE A 229 12.18 -40.07 -9.42
CA PHE A 229 12.86 -38.77 -9.45
C PHE A 229 13.99 -38.73 -8.43
N ARG A 230 15.15 -38.20 -8.85
CA ARG A 230 16.30 -37.99 -7.95
C ARG A 230 16.07 -36.83 -6.98
N ASP A 231 15.33 -35.82 -7.41
CA ASP A 231 15.01 -34.65 -6.59
C ASP A 231 13.57 -34.73 -6.07
N PRO A 232 13.32 -34.36 -4.79
CA PRO A 232 11.98 -34.34 -4.25
C PRO A 232 11.10 -33.35 -5.03
N LEU A 233 9.87 -33.76 -5.27
CA LEU A 233 8.84 -32.97 -5.95
C LEU A 233 7.78 -32.54 -4.94
N HIS A 234 7.29 -31.32 -5.07
CA HIS A 234 6.18 -30.80 -4.26
C HIS A 234 5.09 -30.25 -5.17
N PHE A 235 3.85 -30.29 -4.70
CA PHE A 235 2.76 -29.62 -5.40
C PHE A 235 2.89 -28.10 -5.30
N TYR A 236 2.53 -27.42 -6.38
CA TYR A 236 2.19 -26.00 -6.36
C TYR A 236 0.82 -25.80 -7.00
N ILE A 237 0.20 -24.66 -6.69
CA ILE A 237 -1.09 -24.26 -7.27
C ILE A 237 -0.87 -22.96 -8.03
N ASP A 238 -1.37 -22.90 -9.26
CA ASP A 238 -1.51 -21.67 -10.03
C ASP A 238 -2.82 -20.97 -9.62
N PHE A 239 -2.69 -19.86 -8.89
CA PHE A 239 -3.82 -19.09 -8.39
C PHE A 239 -4.60 -18.32 -9.47
N LEU A 240 -4.13 -18.27 -10.71
CA LEU A 240 -4.91 -17.68 -11.81
C LEU A 240 -5.73 -18.71 -12.58
N SER A 241 -5.29 -19.98 -12.60
CA SER A 241 -5.92 -21.03 -13.42
C SER A 241 -6.47 -22.23 -12.64
N GLU A 242 -6.36 -22.24 -11.31
CA GLU A 242 -6.64 -23.39 -10.43
C GLU A 242 -5.72 -24.60 -10.69
N LYS A 243 -4.79 -24.52 -11.64
CA LYS A 243 -4.00 -25.68 -12.04
C LYS A 243 -3.10 -26.12 -10.89
N ILE A 244 -3.29 -27.37 -10.47
CA ILE A 244 -2.39 -28.08 -9.56
C ILE A 244 -1.35 -28.81 -10.41
N ASP A 245 -0.07 -28.57 -10.15
CA ASP A 245 1.02 -29.25 -10.84
C ASP A 245 2.20 -29.47 -9.88
N LYS A 246 3.29 -30.05 -10.39
CA LYS A 246 4.47 -30.42 -9.62
C LYS A 246 5.67 -29.55 -9.99
N GLY A 247 6.38 -29.10 -8.97
CA GLY A 247 7.67 -28.43 -9.12
C GLY A 247 8.79 -29.24 -8.49
N ILE A 248 9.97 -29.20 -9.10
CA ILE A 248 11.21 -29.61 -8.44
C ILE A 248 11.58 -28.55 -7.41
N ILE A 249 12.19 -28.97 -6.29
CA ILE A 249 12.56 -28.08 -5.18
C ILE A 249 13.38 -26.84 -5.57
N SER A 250 14.09 -26.87 -6.71
CA SER A 250 14.88 -25.75 -7.25
C SER A 250 14.06 -24.76 -8.09
N ASN A 251 12.78 -25.04 -8.38
CA ASN A 251 11.89 -24.05 -9.00
C ASN A 251 11.64 -22.89 -8.03
N ILE A 252 11.42 -21.69 -8.57
CA ILE A 252 11.26 -20.47 -7.76
C ILE A 252 9.82 -19.96 -7.90
N PHE A 253 9.05 -20.09 -6.82
CA PHE A 253 7.62 -19.78 -6.75
C PHE A 253 7.30 -18.88 -5.55
N THR A 254 6.07 -18.41 -5.50
CA THR A 254 5.54 -17.59 -4.40
C THR A 254 5.26 -18.47 -3.19
N VAL A 255 5.30 -17.87 -2.02
CA VAL A 255 5.04 -18.54 -0.75
C VAL A 255 3.97 -17.78 0.02
N PHE A 256 2.92 -18.49 0.42
CA PHE A 256 2.06 -18.08 1.52
C PHE A 256 2.41 -18.92 2.74
N CYS A 257 2.49 -18.29 3.90
CA CYS A 257 2.76 -18.98 5.15
C CYS A 257 1.53 -18.99 6.03
N ILE A 258 1.18 -20.16 6.55
CA ILE A 258 0.18 -20.29 7.61
C ILE A 258 0.86 -20.08 8.96
N GLN A 259 0.34 -19.16 9.77
CA GLN A 259 0.78 -18.97 11.15
C GLN A 259 0.43 -20.21 11.99
N ARG A 260 1.37 -20.75 12.75
CA ARG A 260 1.04 -21.79 13.74
C ARG A 260 0.20 -21.19 14.86
N ARG A 261 -0.83 -21.89 15.31
CA ARG A 261 -1.54 -21.51 16.55
C ARG A 261 -0.52 -21.54 17.69
N ASN A 262 -0.41 -20.45 18.43
CA ASN A 262 0.34 -20.47 19.69
C ASN A 262 -0.34 -21.51 20.58
N LYS A 263 0.41 -22.55 20.95
CA LYS A 263 -0.02 -23.50 21.97
C LYS A 263 -0.01 -22.83 23.34
#